data_AF-A0A8S9M2W3-F1
#
_entry.id   AF-A0A8S9M2W3-F1
#
_cell.length_a   1.000
_cell.length_b   1.000
_cell.length_c   1.000
_cell.angle_alpha   90.00
_cell.angle_beta   90.00
_cell.angle_gamma   90.00
#
_symmetry.space_group_name_H-M   'P 1'
#
loop_
_entity.id
_entity.type
_entity.pdbx_description
1 polymer ?
#
loop_
_entity_poly.entity_id
_entity_poly.type
_entity_poly.pdbx_seq_one_letter_code
_entity_poly.pdbx_strand_id
1 'polypeptide(L)'
;MNTTRVCGEVSKSATKPLTVSTSLTETVNGFHEFKISGYSLTKGVGVGKYVASDTFTVGGHSWAVYFYPDGKSPEDNSSHVSLFIALASEGADVRALFELTLVDQSGNEKHKVHSHFGRALESGPYALKYRGSMWGYKRFFRRDSLETSDYLKDNSLLVRCRVGVVKSCTEGPRDYNISVPVSNLGQQLGSLLESGKGCDVTFEVDGETFSAHKLVLATRSPVFRAQLFGPLRDRDTDRIEIEDVEAPIFKVRSLILFLGFMFQSGNVMFCSRMYHPGSSPGALLLLSLLTRDKVLSFRFSSWSYKLLLGLLVFALGSDPNSW
;
A
#
# COMPACT_ATOMS: atom_id res chain seq x y z
N MET A 1 21.08 -42.86 -50.70
CA MET A 1 20.37 -43.41 -49.54
C MET A 1 20.58 -42.46 -48.36
N ASN A 2 19.55 -41.72 -47.98
CA ASN A 2 19.32 -41.30 -46.60
C ASN A 2 17.89 -40.78 -46.52
N THR A 3 17.06 -41.61 -45.91
CA THR A 3 15.61 -41.52 -45.82
C THR A 3 15.21 -40.52 -44.74
N THR A 4 14.46 -39.49 -45.13
CA THR A 4 13.75 -38.58 -44.24
C THR A 4 12.71 -39.37 -43.45
N ARG A 5 12.84 -39.45 -42.12
CA ARG A 5 11.78 -39.95 -41.24
C ARG A 5 10.76 -38.83 -41.04
N VAL A 6 9.57 -39.01 -41.61
CA VAL A 6 8.38 -38.25 -41.26
C VAL A 6 7.87 -38.79 -39.91
N CYS A 7 7.87 -37.95 -38.87
CA CYS A 7 7.18 -38.28 -37.62
C CYS A 7 5.67 -38.21 -37.85
N GLY A 8 5.00 -39.35 -37.68
CA GLY A 8 3.54 -39.45 -37.77
C GLY A 8 2.83 -38.66 -36.67
N GLU A 9 1.70 -38.07 -37.04
CA GLU A 9 0.77 -37.44 -36.12
C GLU A 9 0.21 -38.47 -35.14
N VAL A 10 0.51 -38.28 -33.85
CA VAL A 10 -0.22 -38.94 -32.77
C VAL A 10 -1.35 -38.01 -32.37
N SER A 11 -2.58 -38.43 -32.66
CA SER A 11 -3.80 -37.81 -32.16
C SER A 11 -3.89 -37.96 -30.63
N LYS A 12 -3.28 -37.03 -29.90
CA LYS A 12 -3.49 -36.89 -28.46
C LYS A 12 -4.87 -36.29 -28.23
N SER A 13 -5.77 -37.04 -27.60
CA SER A 13 -6.99 -36.47 -27.06
C SER A 13 -6.59 -35.39 -26.05
N ALA A 14 -7.01 -34.15 -26.30
CA ALA A 14 -6.70 -33.02 -25.44
C ALA A 14 -7.56 -33.14 -24.16
N THR A 15 -7.08 -33.90 -23.18
CA THR A 15 -7.62 -33.81 -21.82
C THR A 15 -7.25 -32.43 -21.29
N LYS A 16 -8.26 -31.55 -21.13
CA LYS A 16 -8.03 -30.23 -20.54
C LYS A 16 -7.39 -30.43 -19.15
N PRO A 17 -6.29 -29.73 -18.82
CA PRO A 17 -5.66 -29.89 -17.51
C PRO A 17 -6.63 -29.44 -16.42
N LEU A 18 -6.85 -30.31 -15.43
CA LEU A 18 -7.63 -29.99 -14.25
C LEU A 18 -6.84 -28.98 -13.41
N THR A 19 -7.40 -27.79 -13.19
CA THR A 19 -6.86 -26.81 -12.25
C THR A 19 -7.52 -27.00 -10.89
N VAL A 20 -6.71 -27.11 -9.84
CA VAL A 20 -7.17 -27.20 -8.45
C VAL A 20 -6.72 -25.98 -7.67
N SER A 21 -7.53 -25.55 -6.70
CA SER A 21 -7.17 -24.52 -5.71
C SER A 21 -7.77 -24.89 -4.36
N THR A 22 -7.12 -24.48 -3.29
CA THR A 22 -7.62 -24.69 -1.92
C THR A 22 -7.67 -23.35 -1.19
N SER A 23 -8.79 -23.06 -0.54
CA SER A 23 -8.89 -21.90 0.36
C SER A 23 -8.49 -22.32 1.76
N LEU A 24 -7.48 -21.66 2.31
CA LEU A 24 -7.06 -21.79 3.70
C LEU A 24 -7.65 -20.62 4.49
N THR A 25 -8.47 -20.92 5.49
CA THR A 25 -9.03 -19.93 6.40
C THR A 25 -8.44 -20.14 7.79
N GLU A 26 -7.73 -19.15 8.29
CA GLU A 26 -7.04 -19.18 9.58
C GLU A 26 -7.47 -18.03 10.47
N THR A 27 -7.14 -18.11 11.75
CA THR A 27 -7.40 -17.06 12.73
C THR A 27 -6.09 -16.51 13.27
N VAL A 28 -5.86 -15.21 13.08
CA VAL A 28 -4.75 -14.49 13.71
C VAL A 28 -5.19 -14.03 15.10
N ASN A 29 -4.60 -14.63 16.14
CA ASN A 29 -4.93 -14.33 17.52
C ASN A 29 -4.06 -13.19 18.06
N GLY A 30 -4.64 -12.36 18.91
CA GLY A 30 -3.94 -11.36 19.70
C GLY A 30 -4.63 -11.12 21.04
N PHE A 31 -3.89 -10.54 21.97
CA PHE A 31 -4.31 -10.33 23.35
C PHE A 31 -4.04 -8.89 23.78
N HIS A 32 -4.90 -8.36 24.63
CA HIS A 32 -4.76 -7.04 25.21
C HIS A 32 -5.23 -7.05 26.66
N GLU A 33 -4.47 -6.41 27.54
CA GLU A 33 -4.86 -6.19 28.93
C GLU A 33 -5.16 -4.71 29.14
N PHE A 34 -6.36 -4.45 29.66
CA PHE A 34 -6.88 -3.12 29.92
C PHE A 34 -7.16 -2.97 31.41
N LYS A 35 -6.29 -2.21 32.09
CA LYS A 35 -6.44 -1.86 33.50
C LYS A 35 -7.23 -0.56 33.62
N ILE A 36 -8.39 -0.62 34.27
CA ILE A 36 -9.23 0.55 34.56
C ILE A 36 -8.94 0.95 35.99
N SER A 37 -8.15 2.00 36.19
CA SER A 37 -7.83 2.53 37.51
C SER A 37 -8.80 3.66 37.87
N GLY A 38 -9.15 3.78 39.15
CA GLY A 38 -10.07 4.82 39.60
C GLY A 38 -11.54 4.47 39.35
N TYR A 39 -11.93 3.21 39.47
CA TYR A 39 -13.30 2.74 39.19
C TYR A 39 -14.38 3.60 39.86
N SER A 40 -14.17 3.99 41.12
CA SER A 40 -15.06 4.86 41.89
C SER A 40 -15.35 6.21 41.24
N LEU A 41 -14.44 6.73 40.41
CA LEU A 41 -14.61 7.97 39.64
C LEU A 41 -15.27 7.72 38.28
N THR A 42 -15.16 6.48 37.78
CA THR A 42 -15.79 6.08 36.51
C THR A 42 -17.24 5.67 36.70
N LYS A 43 -17.67 5.25 37.90
CA LYS A 43 -19.09 4.96 38.15
C LYS A 43 -19.89 6.24 38.35
N GLY A 44 -21.14 6.27 37.86
CA GLY A 44 -22.01 7.44 37.90
C GLY A 44 -21.78 8.46 36.79
N VAL A 45 -20.93 8.16 35.80
CA VAL A 45 -20.76 8.97 34.57
C VAL A 45 -22.01 8.99 33.70
N GLY A 46 -22.91 8.04 33.90
CA GLY A 46 -24.19 7.93 33.23
C GLY A 46 -24.26 6.82 32.19
N VAL A 47 -25.48 6.31 31.97
CA VAL A 47 -25.75 5.24 31.02
C VAL A 47 -25.27 5.62 29.62
N GLY A 48 -24.60 4.69 28.94
CA GLY A 48 -24.06 4.89 27.59
C GLY A 48 -22.73 5.64 27.54
N LYS A 49 -22.21 6.13 28.67
CA LYS A 49 -20.83 6.63 28.77
C LYS A 49 -19.88 5.48 29.05
N TYR A 50 -18.67 5.56 28.51
CA TYR A 50 -17.67 4.50 28.60
C TYR A 50 -16.26 5.03 28.82
N VAL A 51 -15.43 4.15 29.34
CA VAL A 51 -13.97 4.27 29.35
C VAL A 51 -13.42 3.37 28.25
N ALA A 52 -12.54 3.90 27.42
CA ALA A 52 -11.90 3.16 26.34
C ALA A 52 -10.48 2.75 26.73
N SER A 53 -10.04 1.57 26.28
CA SER A 53 -8.62 1.24 26.24
C SER A 53 -7.90 2.04 25.16
N ASP A 54 -6.57 2.04 25.22
CA ASP A 54 -5.76 2.37 24.05
C ASP A 54 -6.03 1.39 22.92
N THR A 55 -5.68 1.81 21.70
CA THR A 55 -5.83 0.97 20.53
C THR A 55 -4.71 -0.07 20.45
N PHE A 56 -5.05 -1.28 20.03
CA PHE A 56 -4.11 -2.37 19.85
C PHE A 56 -4.35 -3.08 18.51
N THR A 57 -3.32 -3.67 17.92
CA THR A 57 -3.39 -4.23 16.56
C THR A 57 -3.42 -5.76 16.59
N VAL A 58 -4.41 -6.35 15.92
CA VAL A 58 -4.52 -7.80 15.69
C VAL A 58 -4.98 -8.04 14.26
N GLY A 59 -4.31 -8.96 13.57
CA GLY A 59 -4.68 -9.31 12.19
C GLY A 59 -4.51 -8.18 11.17
N GLY A 60 -3.80 -7.10 11.48
CA GLY A 60 -3.68 -5.92 10.62
C GLY A 60 -4.79 -4.88 10.82
N HIS A 61 -5.64 -5.06 11.84
CA HIS A 61 -6.69 -4.11 12.22
C HIS A 61 -6.44 -3.58 13.63
N SER A 62 -6.83 -2.34 13.86
CA SER A 62 -6.79 -1.69 15.17
C SER A 62 -8.11 -1.91 15.90
N TRP A 63 -8.01 -2.21 17.18
CA TRP A 63 -9.10 -2.56 18.08
C TRP A 63 -9.02 -1.74 19.36
N ALA A 64 -10.15 -1.59 20.06
CA ALA A 64 -10.19 -1.02 21.40
C ALA A 64 -11.28 -1.69 22.25
N VAL A 65 -11.06 -1.77 23.56
CA VAL A 65 -12.04 -2.30 24.51
C VAL A 65 -12.80 -1.14 25.16
N TYR A 66 -14.14 -1.20 25.14
CA TYR A 66 -15.00 -0.19 25.77
C TYR A 66 -15.70 -0.79 26.99
N PHE A 67 -15.50 -0.14 28.14
CA PHE A 67 -16.13 -0.49 29.40
C PHE A 67 -17.19 0.56 29.78
N TYR A 68 -18.43 0.11 29.98
CA TYR A 68 -19.55 0.95 30.39
C TYR A 68 -19.89 0.66 31.86
N PRO A 69 -19.44 1.49 32.82
CA PRO A 69 -19.67 1.26 34.25
C PRO A 69 -21.15 1.35 34.61
N ASP A 70 -21.90 2.23 33.93
CA ASP A 70 -23.32 2.45 34.17
C ASP A 70 -24.25 1.69 33.20
N GLY A 71 -23.68 0.80 32.40
CA GLY A 71 -24.37 0.05 31.35
C GLY A 71 -24.42 0.80 30.02
N LYS A 72 -24.60 0.06 28.92
CA LYS A 72 -24.61 0.62 27.55
C LYS A 72 -25.88 1.41 27.21
N SER A 73 -27.05 0.92 27.60
CA SER A 73 -28.32 1.58 27.29
C SER A 73 -29.33 1.41 28.42
N PRO A 74 -30.29 2.35 28.57
CA PRO A 74 -31.27 2.32 29.66
C PRO A 74 -32.18 1.08 29.58
N GLU A 75 -32.48 0.62 28.37
CA GLU A 75 -33.37 -0.51 28.10
C GLU A 75 -32.77 -1.85 28.56
N ASP A 76 -31.46 -1.91 28.73
CA ASP A 76 -30.73 -3.13 29.04
C ASP A 76 -30.61 -3.42 30.55
N ASN A 77 -31.38 -2.73 31.39
CA ASN A 77 -31.29 -2.80 32.86
C ASN A 77 -29.93 -2.28 33.36
N SER A 78 -29.88 -0.94 33.57
CA SER A 78 -28.72 -0.11 33.98
C SER A 78 -28.06 -0.48 35.32
N SER A 79 -28.33 -1.67 35.86
CA SER A 79 -27.69 -2.26 37.04
C SER A 79 -26.47 -3.13 36.69
N HIS A 80 -26.12 -3.26 35.41
CA HIS A 80 -24.98 -4.07 34.96
C HIS A 80 -23.88 -3.19 34.38
N VAL A 81 -22.64 -3.66 34.51
CA VAL A 81 -21.54 -3.16 33.68
C VAL A 81 -21.59 -3.85 32.32
N SER A 82 -21.20 -3.12 31.28
CA SER A 82 -21.10 -3.67 29.93
C SER A 82 -19.67 -3.61 29.40
N LEU A 83 -19.31 -4.56 28.54
CA LEU A 83 -17.97 -4.66 27.99
C LEU A 83 -18.04 -5.05 26.50
N PHE A 84 -17.31 -4.31 25.66
CA PHE A 84 -17.32 -4.47 24.21
C PHE A 84 -15.93 -4.39 23.63
N ILE A 85 -15.71 -5.14 22.55
CA ILE A 85 -14.59 -4.96 21.63
C ILE A 85 -15.10 -4.13 20.44
N ALA A 86 -14.35 -3.10 20.06
CA ALA A 86 -14.68 -2.19 18.97
C ALA A 86 -13.59 -2.19 17.91
N LEU A 87 -14.00 -2.11 16.63
CA LEU A 87 -13.09 -1.91 15.52
C LEU A 87 -12.70 -0.41 15.46
N ALA A 88 -11.40 -0.12 15.51
CA ALA A 88 -10.87 1.24 15.44
C ALA A 88 -10.33 1.60 14.05
N SER A 89 -10.09 0.62 13.17
CA SER A 89 -9.68 0.86 11.78
C SER A 89 -10.82 1.37 10.90
N GLU A 90 -10.49 2.26 9.95
CA GLU A 90 -11.40 2.77 8.92
C GLU A 90 -11.58 1.78 7.76
N GLY A 91 -12.76 1.78 7.14
CA GLY A 91 -13.02 1.12 5.85
C GLY A 91 -12.84 -0.40 5.78
N ALA A 92 -12.81 -1.09 6.92
CA ALA A 92 -12.57 -2.54 6.99
C ALA A 92 -13.86 -3.33 7.30
N ASP A 93 -14.15 -4.35 6.48
CA ASP A 93 -15.08 -5.43 6.81
C ASP A 93 -14.28 -6.61 7.39
N VAL A 94 -14.37 -6.77 8.71
CA VAL A 94 -13.55 -7.72 9.47
C VAL A 94 -14.44 -8.78 10.10
N ARG A 95 -14.10 -10.05 9.88
CA ARG A 95 -14.66 -11.16 10.66
C ARG A 95 -13.75 -11.49 11.83
N ALA A 96 -14.26 -11.44 13.04
CA ALA A 96 -13.47 -11.71 14.24
C ALA A 96 -14.23 -12.53 15.29
N LEU A 97 -13.48 -13.40 15.97
CA LEU A 97 -13.84 -14.01 17.24
C LEU A 97 -13.30 -13.12 18.35
N PHE A 98 -13.95 -13.16 19.52
CA PHE A 98 -13.43 -12.46 20.68
C PHE A 98 -13.74 -13.23 21.97
N GLU A 99 -12.94 -12.92 22.98
CA GLU A 99 -13.16 -13.31 24.36
C GLU A 99 -12.89 -12.09 25.25
N LEU A 100 -13.80 -11.89 26.19
CA LEU A 100 -13.71 -10.82 27.18
C LEU A 100 -13.69 -11.45 28.55
N THR A 101 -12.64 -11.13 29.30
CA THR A 101 -12.36 -11.71 30.60
C THR A 101 -12.19 -10.60 31.62
N LEU A 102 -12.99 -10.65 32.68
CA LEU A 102 -12.74 -9.86 33.87
C LEU A 102 -11.90 -10.70 34.83
N VAL A 103 -10.71 -10.20 35.13
CA VAL A 103 -9.66 -10.94 35.83
C VAL A 103 -9.90 -10.89 37.33
N ASP A 104 -9.85 -12.06 37.97
CA ASP A 104 -9.85 -12.21 39.42
C ASP A 104 -8.50 -11.78 39.99
N GLN A 105 -8.52 -10.85 40.93
CA GLN A 105 -7.31 -10.25 41.52
C GLN A 105 -7.00 -10.80 42.92
N SER A 106 -7.73 -11.83 43.38
CA SER A 106 -7.42 -12.55 44.63
C SER A 106 -6.27 -13.55 44.49
N GLY A 107 -5.94 -13.96 43.27
CA GLY A 107 -4.97 -15.03 43.00
C GLY A 107 -5.57 -16.44 42.93
N ASN A 108 -6.90 -16.57 43.04
CA ASN A 108 -7.60 -17.85 42.95
C ASN A 108 -7.97 -18.27 41.51
N GLU A 109 -7.56 -17.48 40.51
CA GLU A 109 -7.81 -17.68 39.08
C GLU A 109 -9.30 -17.84 38.70
N LYS A 110 -10.22 -17.30 39.51
CA LYS A 110 -11.68 -17.40 39.28
C LYS A 110 -12.17 -16.32 38.31
N HIS A 111 -11.62 -16.29 37.11
CA HIS A 111 -11.94 -15.26 36.12
C HIS A 111 -13.38 -15.36 35.59
N LYS A 112 -14.03 -14.21 35.38
CA LYS A 112 -15.31 -14.17 34.65
C LYS A 112 -15.02 -14.07 33.15
N VAL A 113 -15.19 -15.18 32.45
CA VAL A 113 -14.91 -15.29 31.00
C VAL A 113 -16.20 -15.34 30.20
N HIS A 114 -16.21 -14.67 29.05
CA HIS A 114 -17.17 -14.90 27.97
C HIS A 114 -16.40 -15.03 26.65
N SER A 115 -16.45 -16.22 26.03
CA SER A 115 -15.63 -16.59 24.88
C SER A 115 -16.46 -17.08 23.70
N HIS A 116 -16.08 -16.65 22.49
CA HIS A 116 -16.65 -17.15 21.24
C HIS A 116 -15.72 -18.10 20.48
N PHE A 117 -14.52 -18.37 21.00
CA PHE A 117 -13.57 -19.29 20.34
C PHE A 117 -14.05 -20.75 20.35
N GLY A 118 -14.81 -21.16 21.37
CA GLY A 118 -15.36 -22.52 21.49
C GLY A 118 -16.68 -22.77 20.74
N ARG A 119 -17.32 -21.74 20.18
CA ARG A 119 -18.64 -21.83 19.51
C ARG A 119 -18.58 -21.49 18.02
N ALA A 120 -17.40 -21.55 17.41
CA ALA A 120 -17.19 -21.12 16.04
C ALA A 120 -18.10 -21.84 15.03
N LEU A 121 -18.47 -23.10 15.29
CA LEU A 121 -19.35 -23.86 14.41
C LEU A 121 -20.85 -23.52 14.57
N GLU A 122 -21.27 -22.99 15.72
CA GLU A 122 -22.67 -22.66 16.01
C GLU A 122 -23.04 -21.22 15.63
N SER A 123 -22.18 -20.26 15.99
CA SER A 123 -22.47 -18.83 15.84
C SER A 123 -21.56 -18.11 14.84
N GLY A 124 -20.47 -18.75 14.43
CA GLY A 124 -19.48 -18.16 13.53
C GLY A 124 -18.75 -16.94 14.12
N PRO A 125 -17.79 -16.38 13.37
CA PRO A 125 -17.16 -15.10 13.70
C PRO A 125 -18.10 -13.92 13.46
N TYR A 126 -17.96 -12.87 14.27
CA TYR A 126 -18.74 -11.64 14.14
C TYR A 126 -18.20 -10.74 13.04
N ALA A 127 -19.09 -10.12 12.27
CA ALA A 127 -18.72 -9.12 11.27
C ALA A 127 -18.72 -7.71 11.88
N LEU A 128 -17.61 -6.99 11.71
CA LEU A 128 -17.41 -5.59 12.07
C LEU A 128 -17.11 -4.80 10.80
N LYS A 129 -18.07 -3.98 10.35
CA LYS A 129 -18.08 -3.43 8.98
C LYS A 129 -17.49 -2.04 8.82
N TYR A 130 -17.35 -1.30 9.91
CA TYR A 130 -16.91 0.10 9.89
C TYR A 130 -16.32 0.48 11.25
N ARG A 131 -15.57 1.59 11.28
CA ARG A 131 -14.97 2.11 12.51
C ARG A 131 -16.04 2.43 13.55
N GLY A 132 -15.86 1.94 14.76
CA GLY A 132 -16.81 2.08 15.86
C GLY A 132 -17.87 0.97 15.90
N SER A 133 -17.94 0.09 14.89
CA SER A 133 -18.67 -1.17 15.02
C SER A 133 -18.11 -1.96 16.19
N MET A 134 -18.98 -2.52 17.03
CA MET A 134 -18.58 -3.18 18.27
C MET A 134 -19.47 -4.38 18.59
N TRP A 135 -18.87 -5.38 19.24
CA TRP A 135 -19.53 -6.57 19.75
C TRP A 135 -19.12 -6.82 21.20
N GLY A 136 -20.02 -7.42 21.98
CA GLY A 136 -19.79 -7.61 23.40
C GLY A 136 -21.08 -7.86 24.16
N TYR A 137 -21.05 -7.59 25.46
CA TYR A 137 -22.10 -7.97 26.38
C TYR A 137 -22.66 -6.76 27.10
N LYS A 138 -23.93 -6.47 26.83
CA LYS A 138 -24.72 -5.42 27.51
C LYS A 138 -24.85 -5.68 29.00
N ARG A 139 -25.02 -6.95 29.39
CA ARG A 139 -25.13 -7.40 30.79
C ARG A 139 -23.94 -8.30 31.14
N PHE A 140 -22.73 -7.74 31.11
CA PHE A 140 -21.51 -8.54 31.32
C PHE A 140 -21.42 -9.05 32.76
N PHE A 141 -21.65 -8.17 33.74
CA PHE A 141 -21.67 -8.51 35.16
C PHE A 141 -22.56 -7.53 35.94
N ARG A 142 -23.21 -7.99 37.02
CA ARG A 142 -24.01 -7.11 37.89
C ARG A 142 -23.09 -6.16 38.65
N ARG A 143 -23.45 -4.87 38.71
CA ARG A 143 -22.62 -3.84 39.34
C ARG A 143 -22.44 -4.09 40.85
N ASP A 144 -23.52 -4.31 41.58
CA ASP A 144 -23.44 -4.52 43.04
C ASP A 144 -22.57 -5.74 43.40
N SER A 145 -22.64 -6.79 42.58
CA SER A 145 -21.79 -7.98 42.71
C SER A 145 -20.35 -7.70 42.31
N LEU A 146 -20.10 -6.81 41.34
CA LEU A 146 -18.75 -6.39 40.94
C LEU A 146 -18.05 -5.67 42.09
N GLU A 147 -18.73 -4.70 42.68
CA GLU A 147 -18.18 -3.82 43.72
C GLU A 147 -17.83 -4.56 45.01
N THR A 148 -18.44 -5.73 45.24
CA THR A 148 -18.20 -6.59 46.41
C THR A 148 -17.30 -7.80 46.12
N SER A 149 -16.78 -7.91 44.89
CA SER A 149 -15.98 -9.06 44.45
C SER A 149 -14.48 -8.80 44.40
N ASP A 150 -13.70 -9.88 44.33
CA ASP A 150 -12.26 -9.85 44.11
C ASP A 150 -11.84 -9.39 42.70
N TYR A 151 -12.80 -9.09 41.82
CA TYR A 151 -12.50 -8.46 40.53
C TYR A 151 -12.15 -6.98 40.67
N LEU A 152 -12.62 -6.30 41.71
CA LEU A 152 -12.30 -4.90 42.00
C LEU A 152 -11.34 -4.82 43.17
N LYS A 153 -10.08 -4.51 42.89
CA LYS A 153 -9.02 -4.40 43.91
C LYS A 153 -8.27 -3.10 43.74
N ASP A 154 -7.97 -2.42 44.85
CA ASP A 154 -7.28 -1.13 44.86
C ASP A 154 -7.91 -0.11 43.89
N ASN A 155 -9.25 -0.03 43.93
CA ASN A 155 -10.07 0.82 43.05
C ASN A 155 -9.80 0.59 41.55
N SER A 156 -9.38 -0.62 41.18
CA SER A 156 -8.97 -0.95 39.81
C SER A 156 -9.60 -2.27 39.34
N LEU A 157 -10.01 -2.29 38.07
CA LEU A 157 -10.45 -3.50 37.37
C LEU A 157 -9.39 -3.89 36.33
N LEU A 158 -9.23 -5.18 36.10
CA LEU A 158 -8.38 -5.69 35.02
C LEU A 158 -9.21 -6.50 34.04
N VAL A 159 -9.25 -6.05 32.79
CA VAL A 159 -9.92 -6.72 31.68
C VAL A 159 -8.88 -7.30 30.74
N ARG A 160 -8.99 -8.59 30.43
CA ARG A 160 -8.22 -9.23 29.37
C ARG A 160 -9.12 -9.48 28.17
N CYS A 161 -8.68 -9.06 27.00
CA CYS A 161 -9.36 -9.28 25.74
C CYS A 161 -8.49 -10.15 24.84
N ARG A 162 -9.08 -11.19 24.24
CA ARG A 162 -8.49 -11.96 23.15
C ARG A 162 -9.31 -11.70 21.90
N VAL A 163 -8.64 -11.37 20.80
CA VAL A 163 -9.26 -11.18 19.48
C VAL A 163 -8.67 -12.18 18.51
N GLY A 164 -9.53 -12.80 17.71
CA GLY A 164 -9.15 -13.76 16.67
C GLY A 164 -9.67 -13.27 15.33
N VAL A 165 -8.80 -12.67 14.50
CA VAL A 165 -9.18 -12.15 13.19
C VAL A 165 -9.13 -13.26 12.16
N VAL A 166 -10.25 -13.52 11.49
CA VAL A 166 -10.36 -14.54 10.46
C VAL A 166 -9.77 -14.01 9.15
N LYS A 167 -8.75 -14.70 8.63
CA LYS A 167 -8.13 -14.42 7.34
C LYS A 167 -8.33 -15.61 6.41
N SER A 168 -8.74 -15.34 5.18
CA SER A 168 -8.78 -16.35 4.11
C SER A 168 -7.69 -16.05 3.10
N CYS A 169 -6.88 -17.05 2.76
CA CYS A 169 -5.95 -17.01 1.65
C CYS A 169 -6.24 -18.18 0.70
N THR A 170 -6.15 -17.92 -0.61
CA THR A 170 -6.28 -18.98 -1.61
C THR A 170 -4.89 -19.50 -1.92
N GLU A 171 -4.59 -20.74 -1.54
CA GLU A 171 -3.39 -21.41 -1.97
C GLU A 171 -3.60 -21.95 -3.40
N GLY A 172 -2.97 -21.26 -4.36
CA GLY A 172 -2.64 -21.80 -5.68
C GLY A 172 -1.25 -22.47 -5.67
N PRO A 173 -0.78 -23.04 -6.79
CA PRO A 173 0.60 -23.52 -6.91
C PRO A 173 1.56 -22.43 -6.43
N ARG A 174 2.41 -22.74 -5.45
CA ARG A 174 3.20 -21.76 -4.69
C ARG A 174 3.97 -20.83 -5.63
N ASP A 175 3.50 -19.60 -5.76
CA ASP A 175 4.32 -18.50 -6.27
C ASP A 175 5.33 -18.16 -5.19
N TYR A 176 6.61 -18.43 -5.43
CA TYR A 176 7.69 -18.00 -4.57
C TYR A 176 7.71 -16.46 -4.58
N ASN A 177 7.15 -15.84 -3.53
CA ASN A 177 7.25 -14.40 -3.32
C ASN A 177 8.67 -14.03 -2.89
N ILE A 178 9.58 -13.98 -3.87
CA ILE A 178 10.88 -13.35 -3.71
C ILE A 178 10.61 -11.84 -3.71
N SER A 179 10.93 -11.18 -2.60
CA SER A 179 10.90 -9.71 -2.54
C SER A 179 11.94 -9.18 -3.52
N VAL A 180 11.49 -8.71 -4.68
CA VAL A 180 12.35 -8.04 -5.65
C VAL A 180 12.51 -6.58 -5.19
N PRO A 181 13.74 -6.10 -4.93
CA PRO A 181 13.94 -4.71 -4.57
C PRO A 181 13.50 -3.81 -5.72
N VAL A 182 12.95 -2.64 -5.38
CA VAL A 182 12.60 -1.61 -6.38
C VAL A 182 13.86 -1.24 -7.14
N SER A 183 13.80 -1.29 -8.48
CA SER A 183 14.94 -0.95 -9.33
C SER A 183 15.33 0.52 -9.14
N ASN A 184 16.60 0.77 -8.83
CA ASN A 184 17.19 2.11 -8.78
C ASN A 184 18.02 2.44 -10.03
N LEU A 185 17.86 1.68 -11.11
CA LEU A 185 18.64 1.85 -12.34
C LEU A 185 18.52 3.27 -12.92
N GLY A 186 17.33 3.88 -12.85
CA GLY A 186 17.13 5.26 -13.31
C GLY A 186 18.01 6.26 -12.56
N GLN A 187 18.10 6.14 -11.23
CA GLN A 187 18.96 6.99 -10.40
C GLN A 187 20.44 6.78 -10.74
N GLN A 188 20.86 5.53 -10.90
CA GLN A 188 22.24 5.19 -11.26
C GLN A 188 22.63 5.76 -12.64
N LEU A 189 21.73 5.71 -13.62
CA LEU A 189 21.94 6.34 -14.93
C LEU A 189 21.93 7.87 -14.86
N GLY A 190 21.07 8.47 -14.02
CA GLY A 190 21.08 9.90 -13.75
C GLY A 190 22.41 10.38 -13.18
N SER A 191 22.90 9.70 -12.14
CA SER A 191 24.22 10.00 -11.55
C SER A 191 25.37 9.78 -12.54
N LEU A 192 25.24 8.82 -13.46
CA LEU A 192 26.22 8.60 -14.52
C LEU A 192 26.30 9.82 -15.47
N LEU A 193 25.14 10.35 -15.90
CA LEU A 193 25.07 11.56 -16.72
C LEU A 193 25.67 12.78 -15.99
N GLU A 194 25.27 13.02 -14.75
CA GLU A 194 25.74 14.15 -13.94
C GLU A 194 27.25 14.09 -13.68
N SER A 195 27.80 12.89 -13.46
CA SER A 195 29.23 12.72 -13.21
C SER A 195 30.11 12.94 -14.44
N GLY A 196 29.54 12.92 -15.65
CA GLY A 196 30.27 12.99 -16.92
C GLY A 196 31.19 11.80 -17.21
N LYS A 197 31.22 10.77 -16.35
CA LYS A 197 32.14 9.64 -16.49
C LYS A 197 31.78 8.78 -17.70
N GLY A 198 32.75 8.56 -18.58
CA GLY A 198 32.58 7.71 -19.76
C GLY A 198 31.67 8.30 -20.84
N CYS A 199 31.40 9.61 -20.80
CA CYS A 199 30.72 10.29 -21.90
C CYS A 199 31.57 10.19 -23.18
N ASP A 200 30.91 9.87 -24.28
CA ASP A 200 31.51 9.59 -25.59
C ASP A 200 30.88 10.44 -26.71
N VAL A 201 29.98 11.37 -26.37
CA VAL A 201 29.42 12.39 -27.26
C VAL A 201 29.19 13.70 -26.51
N THR A 202 29.33 14.82 -27.21
CA THR A 202 29.04 16.17 -26.71
C THR A 202 28.02 16.85 -27.62
N PHE A 203 27.02 17.50 -27.03
CA PHE A 203 26.06 18.34 -27.74
C PHE A 203 26.42 19.80 -27.56
N GLU A 204 26.37 20.56 -28.64
CA GLU A 204 26.47 22.02 -28.62
C GLU A 204 25.07 22.60 -28.85
N VAL A 205 24.54 23.29 -27.85
CA VAL A 205 23.15 23.77 -27.81
C VAL A 205 23.14 25.18 -27.27
N ASP A 206 22.75 26.16 -28.08
CA ASP A 206 22.69 27.57 -27.69
C ASP A 206 24.01 28.10 -27.08
N GLY A 207 25.15 27.65 -27.62
CA GLY A 207 26.48 27.98 -27.10
C GLY A 207 26.90 27.25 -25.82
N GLU A 208 26.05 26.38 -25.26
CA GLU A 208 26.37 25.50 -24.13
C GLU A 208 26.74 24.08 -24.59
N THR A 209 27.67 23.45 -23.87
CA THR A 209 28.12 22.09 -24.16
C THR A 209 27.56 21.07 -23.16
N PHE A 210 26.98 19.98 -23.65
CA PHE A 210 26.42 18.89 -22.84
C PHE A 210 27.02 17.54 -23.20
N SER A 211 27.78 16.94 -22.29
CA SER A 211 28.30 15.58 -22.48
C SER A 211 27.25 14.51 -22.18
N ALA A 212 27.25 13.43 -22.96
CA ALA A 212 26.33 12.31 -22.80
C ALA A 212 26.93 10.98 -23.30
N HIS A 213 26.11 9.92 -23.25
CA HIS A 213 26.50 8.55 -23.60
C HIS A 213 25.73 8.05 -24.82
N LYS A 214 26.43 7.79 -25.93
CA LYS A 214 25.87 7.35 -27.22
C LYS A 214 24.96 6.14 -27.08
N LEU A 215 25.37 5.14 -26.29
CA LEU A 215 24.60 3.91 -26.11
C LEU A 215 23.29 4.14 -25.36
N VAL A 216 23.27 5.03 -24.36
CA VAL A 216 22.05 5.37 -23.62
C VAL A 216 21.07 6.10 -24.53
N LEU A 217 21.57 7.09 -25.29
CA LEU A 217 20.78 7.84 -26.26
C LEU A 217 20.22 6.94 -27.37
N ALA A 218 21.03 6.06 -27.96
CA ALA A 218 20.62 5.16 -29.03
C ALA A 218 19.64 4.06 -28.56
N THR A 219 19.73 3.65 -27.28
CA THR A 219 18.74 2.75 -26.68
C THR A 219 17.39 3.43 -26.51
N ARG A 220 17.38 4.72 -26.20
CA ARG A 220 16.17 5.47 -25.80
C ARG A 220 15.56 6.34 -26.90
N SER A 221 16.28 6.56 -27.99
CA SER A 221 15.85 7.38 -29.12
C SER A 221 16.24 6.72 -30.44
N PRO A 222 15.26 6.26 -31.25
CA PRO A 222 15.52 5.76 -32.60
C PRO A 222 16.22 6.77 -33.51
N VAL A 223 15.99 8.07 -33.28
CA VAL A 223 16.65 9.16 -34.01
C VAL A 223 18.15 9.16 -33.70
N PHE A 224 18.51 9.19 -32.42
CA PHE A 224 19.93 9.11 -32.03
C PHE A 224 20.55 7.76 -32.42
N ARG A 225 19.79 6.67 -32.38
CA ARG A 225 20.27 5.37 -32.87
C ARG A 225 20.66 5.42 -34.34
N ALA A 226 19.82 6.02 -35.19
CA ALA A 226 20.08 6.15 -36.62
C ALA A 226 21.24 7.12 -36.92
N GLN A 227 21.34 8.22 -36.17
CA GLN A 227 22.38 9.22 -36.34
C GLN A 227 23.76 8.75 -35.82
N LEU A 228 23.80 8.00 -34.72
CA LEU A 228 25.06 7.55 -34.09
C LEU A 228 25.55 6.21 -34.66
N PHE A 229 24.65 5.30 -35.00
CA PHE A 229 24.98 3.91 -35.37
C PHE A 229 24.34 3.46 -36.69
N GLY A 230 23.52 4.30 -37.33
CA GLY A 230 22.82 3.96 -38.57
C GLY A 230 23.51 4.50 -39.83
N PRO A 231 22.84 4.39 -40.98
CA PRO A 231 23.38 4.88 -42.27
C PRO A 231 23.52 6.40 -42.35
N LEU A 232 22.87 7.14 -41.44
CA LEU A 232 22.91 8.60 -41.34
C LEU A 232 24.08 9.10 -40.48
N ARG A 233 25.06 8.24 -40.23
CA ARG A 233 26.20 8.55 -39.37
C ARG A 233 27.20 9.44 -40.09
N ASP A 234 27.36 10.66 -39.57
CA ASP A 234 28.41 11.57 -40.01
C ASP A 234 29.82 11.08 -39.61
N ARG A 235 30.85 11.69 -40.21
CA ARG A 235 32.25 11.33 -39.91
C ARG A 235 32.68 11.74 -38.50
N ASP A 236 32.12 12.83 -38.00
CA ASP A 236 32.27 13.25 -36.60
C ASP A 236 30.96 12.93 -35.87
N THR A 237 31.00 11.96 -34.98
CA THR A 237 29.86 11.59 -34.11
C THR A 237 30.11 11.97 -32.66
N ASP A 238 31.26 12.57 -32.38
CA ASP A 238 31.68 12.93 -31.04
C ASP A 238 31.14 14.30 -30.65
N ARG A 239 30.73 15.11 -31.65
CA ARG A 239 30.08 16.40 -31.49
C ARG A 239 28.79 16.48 -32.31
N ILE A 240 27.71 16.95 -31.70
CA ILE A 240 26.40 17.12 -32.34
C ILE A 240 25.86 18.51 -32.03
N GLU A 241 25.69 19.34 -33.04
CA GLU A 241 25.07 20.67 -32.91
C GLU A 241 23.54 20.54 -32.94
N ILE A 242 22.86 21.27 -32.05
CA ILE A 242 21.39 21.35 -32.01
C ILE A 242 20.98 22.83 -32.04
N GLU A 243 20.48 23.26 -33.20
CA GLU A 243 20.11 24.65 -33.45
C GLU A 243 18.67 24.98 -32.98
N ASP A 244 17.77 24.00 -32.94
CA ASP A 244 16.32 24.20 -32.72
C ASP A 244 15.85 24.02 -31.25
N VAL A 245 16.77 24.02 -30.29
CA VAL A 245 16.45 23.74 -28.87
C VAL A 245 17.24 24.67 -27.95
N GLU A 246 16.57 25.28 -26.98
CA GLU A 246 17.22 26.07 -25.92
C GLU A 246 17.93 25.15 -24.91
N ALA A 247 19.09 25.58 -24.41
CA ALA A 247 19.93 24.81 -23.48
C ALA A 247 19.17 24.25 -22.24
N PRO A 248 18.28 25.01 -21.55
CA PRO A 248 17.51 24.47 -20.43
C PRO A 248 16.56 23.33 -20.82
N ILE A 249 15.98 23.40 -22.02
CA ILE A 249 15.07 22.38 -22.55
C ILE A 249 15.87 21.11 -22.88
N PHE A 250 17.05 21.28 -23.48
CA PHE A 250 17.92 20.17 -23.82
C PHE A 250 18.39 19.41 -22.58
N LYS A 251 18.78 20.12 -21.51
CA LYS A 251 19.19 19.53 -20.23
C LYS A 251 18.09 18.65 -19.62
N VAL A 252 16.84 19.12 -19.61
CA VAL A 252 15.69 18.34 -19.10
C VAL A 252 15.41 17.12 -19.97
N ARG A 253 15.49 17.25 -21.31
CA ARG A 253 15.28 16.14 -22.24
C ARG A 253 16.35 15.07 -22.12
N SER A 254 17.61 15.47 -21.98
CA SER A 254 18.73 14.56 -21.71
C SER A 254 18.50 13.80 -20.41
N LEU A 255 18.13 14.50 -19.34
CA LEU A 255 17.83 13.86 -18.05
C LEU A 255 16.66 12.86 -18.15
N ILE A 256 15.62 13.14 -18.94
CA ILE A 256 14.50 12.22 -19.18
C ILE A 256 14.96 10.94 -19.89
N LEU A 257 15.86 11.04 -20.87
CA LEU A 257 16.43 9.88 -21.58
C LEU A 257 17.21 8.98 -20.62
N PHE A 258 17.91 9.56 -19.63
CA PHE A 258 18.74 8.84 -18.66
C PHE A 258 17.97 8.26 -17.48
N LEU A 259 17.12 9.05 -16.83
CA LEU A 259 16.27 8.59 -15.72
C LEU A 259 15.24 7.57 -16.18
N GLY A 260 14.84 7.65 -17.46
CA GLY A 260 13.91 6.72 -18.07
C GLY A 260 12.62 6.60 -17.27
N PHE A 261 11.80 7.64 -17.29
CA PHE A 261 10.54 7.71 -16.52
C PHE A 261 9.63 6.49 -16.78
N MET A 262 9.86 5.45 -15.99
CA MET A 262 8.87 4.52 -15.48
C MET A 262 8.88 4.74 -13.97
N PHE A 263 8.16 5.76 -13.50
CA PHE A 263 7.90 5.90 -12.07
C PHE A 263 6.82 4.89 -11.70
N GLN A 264 7.12 3.98 -10.78
CA GLN A 264 6.14 3.10 -10.17
C GLN A 264 5.93 3.56 -8.72
N SER A 265 4.98 4.48 -8.52
CA SER A 265 4.43 4.81 -7.21
C SER A 265 3.01 4.26 -7.17
N GLY A 266 2.85 3.04 -6.64
CA GLY A 266 1.56 2.33 -6.61
C GLY A 266 1.10 1.84 -8.00
N ASN A 267 -0.23 1.69 -8.19
CA ASN A 267 -0.86 1.11 -9.39
C ASN A 267 -0.95 2.07 -10.60
N VAL A 268 -0.08 3.07 -10.70
CA VAL A 268 -0.14 4.10 -11.76
C VAL A 268 1.15 4.12 -12.55
N MET A 269 1.04 3.96 -13.87
CA MET A 269 2.16 3.96 -14.81
C MET A 269 2.10 5.25 -15.64
N PHE A 270 3.22 5.96 -15.73
CA PHE A 270 3.36 7.11 -16.63
C PHE A 270 4.17 6.71 -17.85
N CYS A 271 3.65 7.02 -19.04
CA CYS A 271 4.37 6.81 -20.31
C CYS A 271 4.36 8.12 -21.10
N SER A 272 5.55 8.59 -21.49
CA SER A 272 5.70 9.71 -22.41
C SER A 272 5.89 9.18 -23.83
N ARG A 273 5.00 9.57 -24.75
CA ARG A 273 5.16 9.30 -26.19
C ARG A 273 5.25 10.64 -26.90
N MET A 274 6.38 10.93 -27.54
CA MET A 274 6.48 12.10 -28.42
C MET A 274 5.70 11.83 -29.70
N TYR A 275 4.77 12.73 -30.05
CA TYR A 275 4.00 12.69 -31.28
C TYR A 275 4.41 13.89 -32.14
N HIS A 276 4.93 13.64 -33.34
CA HIS A 276 5.07 14.66 -34.37
C HIS A 276 3.88 14.52 -35.33
N PRO A 277 2.92 15.47 -35.37
CA PRO A 277 2.09 15.62 -36.56
C PRO A 277 2.92 16.36 -37.63
N GLY A 278 2.93 15.82 -38.84
CA GLY A 278 3.53 16.50 -39.99
C GLY A 278 2.93 17.90 -40.17
N SER A 279 3.80 18.85 -40.50
CA SER A 279 3.51 20.22 -40.95
C SER A 279 2.82 21.18 -39.96
N SER A 280 3.51 21.58 -38.87
CA SER A 280 3.41 22.91 -38.21
C SER A 280 4.45 23.00 -37.06
N PRO A 281 5.11 24.14 -36.81
CA PRO A 281 6.14 24.26 -35.78
C PRO A 281 5.50 24.30 -34.38
N GLY A 282 5.39 23.13 -33.75
CA GLY A 282 4.97 22.99 -32.37
C GLY A 282 5.00 21.53 -31.93
N ALA A 283 6.12 21.10 -31.36
CA ALA A 283 6.21 19.78 -30.72
C ALA A 283 5.31 19.76 -29.48
N LEU A 284 4.19 19.04 -29.54
CA LEU A 284 3.29 18.82 -28.41
C LEU A 284 3.79 17.64 -27.57
N LEU A 285 4.04 17.89 -26.28
CA LEU A 285 4.31 16.81 -25.32
C LEU A 285 2.98 16.18 -24.90
N LEU A 286 2.87 14.85 -25.03
CA LEU A 286 1.70 14.09 -24.59
C LEU A 286 2.12 13.20 -23.42
N LEU A 287 1.68 13.57 -22.21
CA LEU A 287 1.87 12.77 -21.01
C LEU A 287 0.62 11.91 -20.81
N SER A 288 0.77 10.58 -20.87
CA SER A 288 -0.32 9.65 -20.59
C SER A 288 -0.18 9.07 -19.18
N LEU A 289 -1.22 9.31 -18.37
CA LEU A 289 -1.46 8.76 -17.05
C LEU A 289 -2.26 7.46 -17.19
N LEU A 290 -1.66 6.31 -16.91
CA LEU A 290 -2.36 5.02 -16.90
C LEU A 290 -2.79 4.70 -15.47
N THR A 291 -4.09 4.80 -15.21
CA THR A 291 -4.73 4.27 -13.99
C THR A 291 -5.57 3.04 -14.35
N ARG A 292 -5.87 2.17 -13.37
CA ARG A 292 -6.57 0.87 -13.59
C ARG A 292 -7.82 0.94 -14.48
N ASP A 293 -8.51 2.09 -14.52
CA ASP A 293 -9.79 2.22 -15.23
C ASP A 293 -9.84 3.31 -16.32
N LYS A 294 -8.81 4.19 -16.47
CA LYS A 294 -8.80 5.26 -17.49
C LYS A 294 -7.39 5.69 -17.91
N VAL A 295 -7.26 6.06 -19.20
CA VAL A 295 -6.10 6.79 -19.76
C VAL A 295 -6.39 8.28 -19.71
N LEU A 296 -5.66 9.03 -18.89
CA LEU A 296 -5.71 10.49 -18.89
C LEU A 296 -4.57 11.03 -19.76
N SER A 297 -4.93 11.73 -20.84
CA SER A 297 -3.96 12.31 -21.78
C SER A 297 -3.89 13.82 -21.60
N PHE A 298 -2.71 14.33 -21.25
CA PHE A 298 -2.48 15.76 -21.12
C PHE A 298 -1.75 16.28 -22.37
N ARG A 299 -2.31 17.31 -23.00
CA ARG A 299 -1.67 18.06 -24.09
C ARG A 299 -1.23 19.40 -23.54
N PHE A 300 0.05 19.72 -23.69
CA PHE A 300 0.58 21.00 -23.24
C PHE A 300 1.04 21.85 -24.43
N SER A 301 0.42 23.02 -24.62
CA SER A 301 0.95 24.11 -25.45
C SER A 301 1.90 24.98 -24.61
N SER A 302 2.71 25.81 -25.28
CA SER A 302 4.00 26.38 -24.83
C SER A 302 4.01 27.25 -23.56
N TRP A 303 3.01 27.22 -22.68
CA TRP A 303 2.98 27.99 -21.42
C TRP A 303 2.89 27.13 -20.14
N SER A 304 2.87 25.79 -20.25
CA SER A 304 2.76 24.88 -19.08
C SER A 304 4.05 24.16 -18.67
N TYR A 305 5.22 24.55 -19.18
CA TYR A 305 6.49 23.93 -18.77
C TYR A 305 6.86 24.21 -17.31
N LYS A 306 6.42 25.33 -16.73
CA LYS A 306 6.54 25.60 -15.28
C LYS A 306 5.73 24.62 -14.42
N LEU A 307 4.59 24.14 -14.93
CA LEU A 307 3.79 23.09 -14.28
C LEU A 307 4.47 21.73 -14.40
N LEU A 308 5.11 21.43 -15.53
CA LEU A 308 5.88 20.20 -15.72
C LEU A 308 7.12 20.17 -14.80
N LEU A 309 7.83 21.30 -14.71
CA LEU A 309 8.97 21.48 -13.81
C LEU A 309 8.52 21.38 -12.34
N GLY A 310 7.40 22.01 -11.99
CA GLY A 310 6.79 21.93 -10.66
C GLY A 310 6.40 20.49 -10.30
N LEU A 311 5.78 19.75 -11.21
CA LEU A 311 5.42 18.34 -11.00
C LEU A 311 6.64 17.42 -10.92
N LEU A 312 7.70 17.69 -11.68
CA LEU A 312 8.97 16.97 -11.60
C LEU A 312 9.70 17.25 -10.28
N VAL A 313 9.78 18.51 -9.84
CA VAL A 313 10.40 18.90 -8.56
C VAL A 313 9.62 18.31 -7.38
N PHE A 314 8.28 18.34 -7.44
CA PHE A 314 7.42 17.73 -6.42
C PHE A 314 7.56 16.20 -6.38
N ALA A 315 7.84 15.55 -7.51
CA ALA A 315 8.09 14.11 -7.60
C ALA A 315 9.52 13.70 -7.22
N LEU A 316 10.50 14.60 -7.35
CA LEU A 316 11.92 14.38 -7.02
C LEU A 316 12.29 14.76 -5.58
N GLY A 317 11.32 15.21 -4.76
CA GLY A 317 11.52 15.41 -3.32
C GLY A 317 12.64 16.39 -2.95
N SER A 318 12.94 17.35 -3.82
CA SER A 318 13.95 18.38 -3.55
C SER A 318 13.27 19.66 -3.05
N ASP A 319 13.77 20.20 -1.94
CA ASP A 319 13.28 21.38 -1.26
C ASP A 319 13.27 22.59 -2.22
N PRO A 320 12.12 23.26 -2.45
CA PRO A 320 12.00 24.33 -3.45
C PRO A 320 12.85 25.59 -3.19
N ASN A 321 13.64 25.63 -2.11
CA ASN A 321 14.47 26.77 -1.70
C ASN A 321 15.98 26.60 -1.96
N SER A 322 16.44 25.62 -2.75
CA SER A 322 17.86 25.43 -3.05
C SER A 322 18.32 25.93 -4.44
N TRP A 323 17.80 27.07 -4.90
CA TRP A 323 18.29 27.79 -6.08
C TRP A 323 18.60 29.25 -5.73
#